data_AF-A7GRU4-F1
#
_entry.id   AF-A7GRU4-F1
#
_cell.length_a   1.000
_cell.length_b   1.000
_cell.length_c   1.000
_cell.angle_alpha   90.00
_cell.angle_beta   90.00
_cell.angle_gamma   90.00
#
_symmetry.space_group_name_H-M   'P 1'
#
loop_
_entity.id
_entity.type
_entity.pdbx_description
1 polymer ?
#
loop_
_entity_poly.entity_id
_entity_poly.type
_entity_poly.pdbx_seq_one_letter_code
_entity_poly.pdbx_strand_id
1 'polypeptide(L)' 'MMKFLIQATVFNKELFGKAVFVEGHDVDGDKWNEFYLVNRVEAECLVLVDISGRRRSLHIENFEGNDGMKLTVLTKGDKN' A
#
# COMPACT_ATOMS: atom_id res chain seq x y z
N MET A 1 -15.20 -17.49 0.10
CA MET A 1 -16.05 -16.39 -0.40
C MET A 1 -15.14 -15.20 -0.70
N MET A 2 -15.23 -14.65 -1.92
CA MET A 2 -14.43 -13.62 -2.62
C MET A 2 -13.36 -12.80 -1.84
N LYS A 3 -12.08 -13.02 -2.18
CA LYS A 3 -10.93 -12.13 -1.87
C LYS A 3 -10.49 -11.22 -3.04
N PHE A 4 -11.09 -11.34 -4.21
CA PHE A 4 -10.63 -10.66 -5.44
C PHE A 4 -10.79 -9.12 -5.42
N LEU A 5 -11.76 -8.59 -4.68
CA LEU A 5 -12.04 -7.14 -4.66
C LEU A 5 -10.98 -6.32 -3.92
N ILE A 6 -10.41 -6.86 -2.84
CA ILE A 6 -9.35 -6.17 -2.07
C ILE A 6 -8.05 -6.16 -2.89
N GLN A 7 -7.70 -7.31 -3.48
CA GLN A 7 -6.50 -7.47 -4.31
C GLN A 7 -6.47 -6.50 -5.50
N ALA A 8 -7.57 -6.38 -6.26
CA ALA A 8 -7.66 -5.49 -7.41
C ALA A 8 -7.55 -4.00 -7.04
N THR A 9 -7.93 -3.63 -5.81
CA THR A 9 -7.86 -2.24 -5.34
C THR A 9 -6.47 -1.85 -4.86
N VAL A 10 -5.75 -2.78 -4.21
CA VAL A 10 -4.40 -2.52 -3.63
C VAL A 10 -3.29 -2.64 -4.68
N PHE A 11 -3.35 -3.63 -5.58
CA PHE A 11 -2.32 -3.85 -6.61
C PHE A 11 -2.75 -3.31 -7.98
N ASN A 12 -3.32 -2.10 -7.99
CA ASN A 12 -3.72 -1.40 -9.21
C ASN A 12 -2.54 -0.64 -9.83
N LYS A 13 -2.23 -0.89 -11.11
CA LYS A 13 -1.16 -0.19 -11.86
C LYS A 13 -1.30 1.33 -11.89
N GLU A 14 -2.51 1.86 -11.74
CA GLU A 14 -2.77 3.31 -11.66
C GLU A 14 -2.21 3.97 -10.39
N LEU A 15 -1.81 3.18 -9.39
CA LEU A 15 -1.15 3.66 -8.19
C LEU A 15 0.30 4.11 -8.44
N PHE A 16 0.92 3.69 -9.54
CA PHE A 16 2.30 4.09 -9.85
C PHE A 16 2.46 5.62 -9.82
N GLY A 17 3.43 6.10 -9.04
CA GLY A 17 3.71 7.53 -8.85
C GLY A 17 2.75 8.24 -7.89
N LYS A 18 1.79 7.54 -7.27
CA LYS A 18 0.91 8.12 -6.25
C LYS A 18 1.56 8.08 -4.87
N ALA A 19 1.34 9.12 -4.09
CA ALA A 19 1.63 9.10 -2.66
C ALA A 19 0.51 8.35 -1.93
N VAL A 20 0.89 7.49 -0.99
CA VAL A 20 -0.02 6.65 -0.23
C VAL A 20 0.32 6.71 1.24
N PHE A 21 -0.69 6.62 2.09
CA PHE A 21 -0.54 6.34 3.52
C PHE A 21 -0.76 4.85 3.75
N VAL A 22 0.16 4.23 4.49
CA VAL A 22 0.10 2.82 4.81
C VAL A 22 0.07 2.65 6.32
N GLU A 23 -0.94 1.94 6.81
CA GLU A 23 -1.15 1.67 8.23
C GLU A 23 -1.52 0.21 8.50
N GLY A 24 -1.16 -0.30 9.68
CA GLY A 24 -1.50 -1.65 10.13
C GLY A 24 -0.28 -2.42 10.63
N HIS A 25 -0.40 -3.75 10.65
CA HIS A 25 0.72 -4.65 10.90
C HIS A 25 0.87 -5.58 9.71
N ASP A 26 2.12 -5.82 9.28
CA ASP A 26 2.36 -6.84 8.26
C ASP A 26 2.29 -8.27 8.83
N VAL A 27 2.53 -9.24 7.96
CA VAL A 27 2.53 -10.67 8.31
C VAL A 27 3.61 -11.06 9.31
N ASP A 28 4.68 -10.27 9.43
CA ASP A 28 5.75 -10.47 10.40
C ASP A 28 5.44 -9.80 11.75
N GLY A 29 4.37 -9.00 11.81
CA GLY A 29 3.94 -8.25 12.99
C GLY A 29 4.59 -6.88 13.13
N ASP A 30 5.34 -6.42 12.13
CA ASP A 30 5.93 -5.08 12.12
C ASP A 30 4.85 -4.03 11.91
N LYS A 31 4.93 -2.92 12.66
CA LYS A 31 3.95 -1.85 12.61
C LYS A 31 4.26 -0.85 11.50
N TRP A 32 3.23 -0.50 10.74
CA TRP A 32 3.25 0.50 9.69
C TRP A 32 2.30 1.64 10.04
N ASN A 33 2.74 2.88 9.82
CA ASN A 33 1.96 4.10 10.06
C ASN A 33 2.59 5.32 9.39
N GLU A 34 2.89 5.23 8.09
CA GLU A 34 3.76 6.18 7.39
C GLU A 34 3.33 6.43 5.94
N PHE A 35 3.89 7.49 5.34
CA PHE A 35 3.66 7.85 3.94
C PHE A 35 4.76 7.32 3.02
N TYR A 36 4.34 6.89 1.84
CA TYR A 36 5.23 6.34 0.82
C TYR A 36 4.83 6.83 -0.57
N LEU A 37 5.81 6.83 -1.49
CA LEU A 37 5.56 6.92 -2.92
C LEU A 37 5.51 5.50 -3.51
N VAL A 38 4.47 5.21 -4.29
CA VAL A 38 4.40 3.95 -5.03
C VAL A 38 5.36 4.01 -6.22
N ASN A 39 6.44 3.24 -6.12
CA ASN A 39 7.50 3.17 -7.14
C ASN A 39 7.28 2.03 -8.15
N ARG A 40 6.54 0.98 -7.79
CA ARG A 40 6.18 -0.10 -8.72
C ARG A 40 4.96 -0.86 -8.24
N VAL A 41 4.15 -1.33 -9.17
CA VAL A 41 3.03 -2.25 -8.92
C VAL A 41 3.21 -3.48 -9.81
N GLU A 42 3.30 -4.65 -9.18
CA GLU A 42 3.29 -5.97 -9.82
C GLU A 42 2.03 -6.74 -9.35
N ALA A 43 1.78 -7.93 -9.90
CA ALA A 43 0.51 -8.63 -9.69
C ALA A 43 0.14 -8.87 -8.21
N GLU A 44 1.15 -9.11 -7.37
CA GLU A 44 0.99 -9.41 -5.93
C GLU A 44 2.02 -8.68 -5.07
N CYS A 45 2.68 -7.66 -5.62
CA CYS A 45 3.74 -6.93 -4.94
C CYS A 45 3.67 -5.43 -5.24
N LEU A 46 3.85 -4.62 -4.20
CA LEU A 46 3.89 -3.17 -4.25
C LEU A 46 5.26 -2.72 -3.75
N VAL A 47 6.01 -2.00 -4.58
CA VAL A 47 7.28 -1.39 -4.17
C VAL A 47 7.03 0.06 -3.80
N LEU A 48 7.29 0.36 -2.54
CA LEU A 48 7.15 1.67 -1.91
C LEU A 48 8.52 2.31 -1.70
N VAL A 49 8.56 3.64 -1.74
CA VAL A 49 9.74 4.44 -1.41
C VAL A 49 9.39 5.42 -0.32
N ASP A 50 10.16 5.41 0.77
CA ASP A 50 9.99 6.35 1.88
C ASP A 50 10.64 7.73 1.58
N ILE A 51 10.46 8.68 2.50
CA ILE A 51 11.04 10.04 2.38
C ILE A 51 12.58 10.06 2.36
N SER A 52 13.23 9.00 2.83
CA SER A 52 14.68 8.82 2.84
C SER A 52 15.19 8.14 1.56
N GLY A 53 14.29 7.79 0.63
CA GLY A 53 14.61 7.07 -0.60
C GLY A 53 14.78 5.56 -0.41
N ARG A 54 14.46 4.99 0.76
CA ARG A 54 14.56 3.55 1.00
C ARG A 54 13.38 2.84 0.37
N ARG A 55 13.65 1.69 -0.25
CA ARG A 55 12.63 0.85 -0.86
C ARG A 55 12.11 -0.18 0.13
N ARG A 56 10.80 -0.38 0.09
CA ARG A 56 10.08 -1.42 0.82
C ARG A 56 9.19 -2.18 -0.15
N SER A 57 9.00 -3.47 0.08
CA SER A 57 8.06 -4.29 -0.68
C SER A 57 6.94 -4.76 0.24
N LEU A 58 5.70 -4.59 -0.20
CA LEU A 58 4.52 -5.18 0.45
C LEU A 58 3.91 -6.20 -0.50
N HIS A 59 3.64 -7.38 0.01
CA HIS A 59 3.05 -8.49 -0.73
C HIS A 59 1.56 -8.61 -0.39
N ILE A 60 0.83 -9.44 -1.15
CA ILE A 60 -0.62 -9.55 -1.00
C ILE A 60 -1.03 -9.96 0.41
N GLU A 61 -0.28 -10.88 1.02
CA GLU A 61 -0.51 -11.39 2.37
C GLU A 61 -0.50 -10.30 3.44
N ASN A 62 0.23 -9.21 3.23
CA ASN A 62 0.24 -8.05 4.14
C ASN A 62 -1.14 -7.38 4.25
N PHE A 63 -2.00 -7.52 3.24
CA PHE A 63 -3.33 -6.89 3.17
C PHE A 63 -4.47 -7.88 3.43
N GLU A 64 -4.14 -9.16 3.61
CA GLU A 64 -5.14 -10.21 3.83
C GLU A 64 -5.43 -10.41 5.33
N GLY A 65 -6.70 -10.66 5.66
CA GLY A 65 -7.15 -10.90 7.03
C GLY A 65 -7.91 -9.72 7.62
N ASN A 66 -8.54 -9.94 8.78
CA ASN A 66 -9.36 -8.91 9.44
C ASN A 66 -8.53 -7.71 9.92
N ASP A 67 -7.25 -7.95 10.24
CA ASP A 67 -6.30 -6.95 10.76
C ASP A 67 -5.19 -6.64 9.74
N GLY A 68 -5.40 -6.97 8.47
CA GLY A 68 -4.46 -6.70 7.39
C GLY A 68 -4.20 -5.20 7.22
N MET A 69 -3.06 -4.87 6.61
CA MET A 69 -2.66 -3.51 6.33
C MET A 69 -3.68 -2.80 5.43
N LYS A 70 -3.71 -1.47 5.55
CA LYS A 70 -4.53 -0.59 4.72
C LYS A 70 -3.65 0.37 3.95
N LEU A 71 -4.05 0.62 2.71
CA LEU A 71 -3.41 1.60 1.83
C LEU A 71 -4.43 2.65 1.43
N THR A 72 -4.13 3.91 1.74
CA THR A 72 -4.97 5.06 1.39
C THR A 72 -4.21 5.96 0.41
N VAL A 73 -4.78 6.21 -0.77
CA VAL A 73 -4.18 7.13 -1.75
C VAL A 73 -4.38 8.57 -1.29
N LEU A 74 -3.28 9.33 -1.25
CA LEU A 74 -3.35 10.76 -1.01
C LEU A 74 -3.75 11.48 -2.28
N THR A 75 -4.91 12.11 -2.25
CA THR A 75 -5.35 13.02 -3.29
C THR A 75 -4.99 14.45 -2.91
N LYS A 76 -4.89 15.32 -3.92
CA LYS A 76 -4.74 16.76 -3.67
C LYS A 76 -5.98 17.22 -2.93
N GLY A 77 -5.82 17.73 -1.71
CA GLY A 77 -6.91 18.42 -1.02
C GLY A 77 -7.32 19.67 -1.78
N ASP A 78 -8.62 19.92 -1.89
CA ASP A 78 -9.11 21.20 -2.38
C ASP A 78 -8.58 22.29 -1.46
N LYS A 79 -7.90 23.27 -2.06
CA LYS A 79 -7.56 24.51 -1.35
C LYS A 79 -8.86 25.28 -1.21
N ASN A 80 -9.53 25.13 -0.07
CA ASN A 80 -10.55 26.08 0.37
C ASN A 80 -9.94 27.47 0.51
#